data_AF-A0A8H2WJV8-F1
#
_entry.id   AF-A0A8H2WJV8-F1
#
_cell.length_a   1.000
_cell.length_b   1.000
_cell.length_c   1.000
_cell.angle_alpha   90.00
_cell.angle_beta   90.00
_cell.angle_gamma   90.00
#
_symmetry.space_group_name_H-M   'P 1'
#
loop_
_entity.id
_entity.type
_entity.pdbx_description
1 polymer ?
#
loop_
_entity_poly.entity_id
_entity_poly.type
_entity_poly.pdbx_seq_one_letter_code
_entity_poly.pdbx_strand_id
1 'polypeptide(L)'
;MQPTTILRDHYLADYYQWGYFLSEQQIVDLYKACGGRFGTFNPNVLDDVFHARRSIFHYLMPGPIRVWIAGNDDEDGILFFIGKPNRPFGESVDPELAKRCYAMFGRPPSPFTLVEDTGGETYVMKVKGKLYRVDLVEFMQSNTKGDRYPVMLADILPEQRHLLGL
;
A
#
# COMPACT_ATOMS: atom_id res chain seq x y z
N MET A 1 28.58 3.18 -11.28
CA MET A 1 28.60 3.05 -9.80
C MET A 1 27.80 1.81 -9.45
N GLN A 2 28.37 0.86 -8.70
CA GLN A 2 27.74 -0.42 -8.38
C GLN A 2 26.68 -0.23 -7.28
N PRO A 3 25.37 -0.44 -7.54
CA PRO A 3 24.32 -0.34 -6.51
C PRO A 3 24.20 -1.62 -5.67
N THR A 4 24.92 -2.68 -6.04
CA THR A 4 24.64 -4.05 -5.58
C THR A 4 25.21 -4.39 -4.20
N THR A 5 26.14 -3.60 -3.67
CA THR A 5 26.81 -3.92 -2.40
C THR A 5 25.97 -3.51 -1.18
N ILE A 6 25.20 -2.42 -1.30
CA ILE A 6 24.33 -1.91 -0.21
C ILE A 6 23.21 -2.92 0.14
N LEU A 7 22.76 -3.73 -0.83
CA LEU A 7 21.68 -4.69 -0.62
C LEU A 7 22.08 -5.96 0.15
N ARG A 8 23.39 -6.24 0.32
CA ARG A 8 23.86 -7.50 0.96
C ARG A 8 24.15 -7.37 2.44
N ASP A 9 24.60 -6.21 2.90
CA ASP A 9 25.13 -6.06 4.25
C ASP A 9 24.10 -5.50 5.27
N HIS A 10 22.97 -4.93 4.80
CA HIS A 10 21.91 -4.39 5.66
C HIS A 10 20.79 -5.39 6.01
N TYR A 11 21.03 -6.70 5.87
CA TYR A 11 20.06 -7.75 6.23
C TYR A 11 19.81 -7.90 7.74
N LEU A 12 20.43 -7.05 8.55
CA LEU A 12 20.35 -7.05 10.00
C LEU A 12 19.97 -5.64 10.50
N ALA A 13 18.70 -5.31 10.42
CA ALA A 13 18.11 -4.33 11.34
C ALA A 13 16.68 -4.79 11.61
N ASP A 14 16.33 -4.85 12.90
CA ASP A 14 15.14 -5.45 13.50
C ASP A 14 13.78 -4.81 13.10
N TYR A 15 13.74 -4.11 11.95
CA TYR A 15 12.56 -3.43 11.42
C TYR A 15 12.09 -4.04 10.10
N TYR A 16 11.02 -4.82 10.14
CA TYR A 16 10.31 -5.27 8.93
C TYR A 16 8.81 -5.01 9.03
N GLN A 17 8.25 -4.52 7.92
CA GLN A 17 6.84 -4.21 7.75
C GLN A 17 6.25 -5.06 6.65
N TRP A 18 4.99 -5.45 6.78
CA TRP A 18 4.29 -6.23 5.76
C TRP A 18 3.52 -5.28 4.86
N GLY A 19 3.56 -5.49 3.54
CA GLY A 19 2.80 -4.65 2.65
C GLY A 19 2.57 -5.19 1.25
N TYR A 20 1.77 -4.43 0.50
CA TYR A 20 1.47 -4.66 -0.90
C TYR A 20 1.88 -3.42 -1.69
N PHE A 21 2.94 -3.54 -2.47
CA PHE A 21 3.20 -2.61 -3.56
C PHE A 21 2.34 -3.03 -4.76
N LEU A 22 1.60 -2.09 -5.30
CA LEU A 22 0.83 -2.21 -6.53
C LEU A 22 1.22 -1.07 -7.45
N SER A 23 1.62 -1.37 -8.68
CA SER A 23 1.79 -0.31 -9.68
C SER A 23 0.47 0.35 -10.04
N GLU A 24 0.53 1.51 -10.69
CA GLU A 24 -0.66 2.26 -11.12
C GLU A 24 -1.61 1.40 -11.98
N GLN A 25 -1.07 0.58 -12.87
CA GLN A 25 -1.85 -0.39 -13.64
C GLN A 25 -2.53 -1.42 -12.73
N GLN A 26 -1.77 -2.03 -11.82
CA GLN A 26 -2.29 -3.08 -10.94
C GLN A 26 -3.40 -2.58 -10.02
N ILE A 27 -3.28 -1.35 -9.49
CA ILE A 27 -4.28 -0.81 -8.57
C ILE A 27 -5.58 -0.46 -9.29
N VAL A 28 -5.51 0.10 -10.51
CA VAL A 28 -6.68 0.41 -11.33
C VAL A 28 -7.37 -0.88 -11.79
N ASP A 29 -6.59 -1.87 -12.24
CA ASP A 29 -7.13 -3.17 -12.63
C ASP A 29 -7.81 -3.89 -11.47
N LEU A 30 -7.21 -3.82 -10.27
CA LEU A 30 -7.79 -4.40 -9.07
C LEU A 30 -9.12 -3.73 -8.71
N TYR A 31 -9.16 -2.40 -8.71
CA TYR A 31 -10.39 -1.64 -8.47
C TYR A 31 -11.50 -2.02 -9.45
N LYS A 32 -11.17 -2.14 -10.74
CA LYS A 32 -12.11 -2.57 -11.77
C LYS A 32 -12.59 -4.01 -11.54
N ALA A 33 -11.68 -4.93 -11.21
CA ALA A 33 -12.01 -6.33 -10.94
C ALA A 33 -12.92 -6.50 -9.72
N CYS A 34 -12.77 -5.62 -8.72
CA CYS A 34 -13.65 -5.57 -7.54
C CYS A 34 -15.00 -4.88 -7.80
N GLY A 35 -15.34 -4.57 -9.05
CA GLY A 35 -16.63 -3.96 -9.42
C GLY A 35 -16.67 -2.44 -9.31
N GLY A 36 -15.50 -1.78 -9.30
CA GLY A 36 -15.40 -0.32 -9.39
C GLY A 36 -16.14 0.25 -10.59
N ARG A 37 -16.80 1.40 -10.42
CA ARG A 37 -17.67 2.04 -11.44
C ARG A 37 -17.32 3.50 -11.72
N PHE A 38 -16.39 4.08 -10.96
CA PHE A 38 -16.07 5.50 -11.03
C PHE A 38 -14.70 5.72 -11.67
N GLY A 39 -14.57 6.75 -12.51
CA GLY A 39 -13.35 7.05 -13.25
C GLY A 39 -13.30 6.46 -14.66
N THR A 40 -12.18 6.65 -15.35
CA THR A 40 -11.95 6.15 -16.72
C THR A 40 -11.17 4.84 -16.78
N PHE A 41 -10.73 4.34 -15.62
CA PHE A 41 -9.86 3.17 -15.48
C PHE A 41 -8.56 3.28 -16.28
N ASN A 42 -8.02 4.49 -16.43
CA ASN A 42 -6.74 4.75 -17.08
C ASN A 42 -5.66 4.93 -16.00
N PRO A 43 -4.65 4.05 -15.92
CA PRO A 43 -3.60 4.16 -14.90
C PRO A 43 -2.73 5.41 -15.04
N ASN A 44 -2.70 6.04 -16.23
CA ASN A 44 -1.96 7.29 -16.44
C ASN A 44 -2.74 8.53 -15.96
N VAL A 45 -3.97 8.35 -15.47
CA VAL A 45 -4.79 9.42 -14.89
C VAL A 45 -4.72 9.29 -13.38
N LEU A 46 -4.04 10.25 -12.73
CA LEU A 46 -3.82 10.24 -11.29
C LEU A 46 -5.13 10.14 -10.48
N ASP A 47 -6.21 10.78 -10.95
CA ASP A 47 -7.51 10.67 -10.29
C ASP A 47 -8.01 9.22 -10.26
N ASP A 48 -7.87 8.46 -11.35
CA ASP A 48 -8.29 7.05 -11.39
C ASP A 48 -7.47 6.18 -10.42
N VAL A 49 -6.15 6.43 -10.34
CA VAL A 49 -5.25 5.78 -9.37
C VAL A 49 -5.68 6.12 -7.94
N PHE A 50 -6.01 7.38 -7.67
CA PHE A 50 -6.43 7.83 -6.34
C PHE A 50 -7.82 7.33 -5.94
N HIS A 51 -8.76 7.23 -6.88
CA HIS A 51 -10.06 6.62 -6.65
C HIS A 51 -9.94 5.13 -6.35
N ALA A 52 -9.12 4.41 -7.11
CA ALA A 52 -8.82 3.01 -6.88
C ALA A 52 -8.19 2.81 -5.48
N ARG A 53 -7.13 3.57 -5.17
CA ARG A 53 -6.47 3.60 -3.86
C ARG A 53 -7.44 3.79 -2.72
N ARG A 54 -8.27 4.84 -2.78
CA ARG A 54 -9.21 5.18 -1.72
C ARG A 54 -10.23 4.06 -1.50
N SER A 55 -10.74 3.47 -2.57
CA SER A 55 -11.69 2.37 -2.51
C SER A 55 -11.08 1.13 -1.85
N ILE A 56 -9.86 0.76 -2.23
CA ILE A 56 -9.13 -0.38 -1.66
C ILE A 56 -8.81 -0.12 -0.18
N PHE A 57 -8.35 1.08 0.17
CA PHE A 57 -8.11 1.44 1.57
C PHE A 57 -9.37 1.27 2.43
N HIS A 58 -10.51 1.78 1.96
CA HIS A 58 -11.78 1.65 2.69
C HIS A 58 -12.22 0.20 2.87
N TYR A 59 -12.07 -0.64 1.85
CA TYR A 59 -12.38 -2.06 1.96
C TYR A 59 -11.57 -2.76 3.04
N LEU A 60 -10.30 -2.36 3.22
CA LEU A 60 -9.43 -2.99 4.19
C LEU A 60 -9.64 -2.47 5.63
N MET A 61 -10.42 -1.40 5.83
CA MET A 61 -10.80 -0.91 7.16
C MET A 61 -11.75 -1.89 7.89
N PRO A 62 -11.86 -1.80 9.23
CA PRO A 62 -11.00 -1.05 10.15
C PRO A 62 -9.76 -1.89 10.48
N GLY A 63 -8.64 -1.61 9.80
CA GLY A 63 -7.37 -2.30 10.01
C GLY A 63 -6.24 -1.29 10.18
N PRO A 64 -5.16 -1.62 10.92
CA PRO A 64 -3.97 -0.78 10.99
C PRO A 64 -3.24 -0.79 9.63
N ILE A 65 -3.58 0.18 8.78
CA ILE A 65 -3.09 0.27 7.40
C ILE A 65 -2.50 1.65 7.17
N ARG A 66 -1.31 1.71 6.57
CA ARG A 66 -0.68 2.94 6.08
C ARG A 66 -0.55 2.87 4.57
N VAL A 67 -0.94 3.92 3.87
CA VAL A 67 -0.96 3.96 2.40
C VAL A 67 -0.06 5.08 1.91
N TRP A 68 0.83 4.77 0.99
CA TRP A 68 1.84 5.70 0.44
C TRP A 68 1.80 5.68 -1.08
N ILE A 69 2.11 6.82 -1.71
CA ILE A 69 2.65 6.80 -3.06
C ILE A 69 4.09 6.30 -2.94
N ALA A 70 4.49 5.41 -3.82
CA ALA A 70 5.81 4.79 -3.77
C ALA A 70 6.31 4.54 -5.19
N GLY A 71 7.62 4.71 -5.38
CA GLY A 71 8.32 4.32 -6.60
C GLY A 71 9.32 3.21 -6.31
N ASN A 72 9.53 2.32 -7.26
CA ASN A 72 10.68 1.41 -7.27
C ASN A 72 11.52 1.63 -8.53
N ASP A 73 12.64 0.93 -8.67
CA ASP A 73 13.56 1.08 -9.80
C ASP A 73 12.91 0.87 -11.19
N ASP A 74 11.77 0.17 -11.26
CA ASP A 74 11.06 -0.22 -12.47
C ASP A 74 9.73 0.54 -12.66
N GLU A 75 8.97 0.83 -11.60
CA GLU A 75 7.58 1.33 -11.67
C GLU A 75 7.17 2.23 -10.48
N ASP A 76 6.28 3.20 -10.74
CA ASP A 76 5.54 3.96 -9.73
C ASP A 76 4.24 3.26 -9.33
N GLY A 77 3.76 3.54 -8.12
CA GLY A 77 2.57 2.90 -7.59
C GLY A 77 2.17 3.32 -6.19
N ILE A 78 1.39 2.45 -5.56
CA ILE A 78 0.86 2.62 -4.21
C ILE A 78 1.33 1.48 -3.32
N LEU A 79 1.80 1.83 -2.14
CA LEU A 79 2.19 0.89 -1.10
C LEU A 79 1.18 0.87 0.05
N PHE A 80 0.59 -0.29 0.30
CA PHE A 80 -0.26 -0.55 1.46
C PHE A 80 0.53 -1.35 2.49
N PHE A 81 0.99 -0.68 3.54
CA PHE A 81 1.52 -1.36 4.71
C PHE A 81 0.40 -1.80 5.64
N ILE A 82 0.50 -3.02 6.16
CA ILE A 82 -0.51 -3.63 7.01
C ILE A 82 0.09 -4.09 8.34
N GLY A 83 -0.75 -4.09 9.37
CA GLY A 83 -0.39 -4.65 10.66
C GLY A 83 0.58 -3.79 11.46
N LYS A 84 1.03 -4.36 12.57
CA LYS A 84 2.06 -3.75 13.42
C LYS A 84 3.45 -3.98 12.81
N PRO A 85 4.31 -2.96 12.76
CA PRO A 85 5.70 -3.15 12.34
C PRO A 85 6.46 -4.04 13.32
N ASN A 86 7.53 -4.67 12.85
CA ASN A 86 8.54 -5.40 13.66
C ASN A 86 7.96 -6.60 14.39
N ARG A 87 7.03 -7.28 13.72
CA ARG A 87 6.32 -8.44 14.25
C ARG A 87 6.20 -9.51 13.16
N PRO A 88 6.33 -10.81 13.52
CA PRO A 88 6.02 -11.89 12.60
C PRO A 88 4.60 -11.74 12.05
N PHE A 89 4.35 -12.21 10.83
CA PHE A 89 3.06 -11.98 10.15
C PHE A 89 1.84 -12.37 11.00
N GLY A 90 1.88 -13.52 11.67
CA GLY A 90 0.79 -14.01 12.51
C GLY A 90 0.52 -13.20 13.78
N GLU A 91 1.46 -12.35 14.19
CA GLU A 91 1.31 -11.44 15.34
C GLU A 91 1.10 -9.98 14.90
N SER A 92 1.48 -9.65 13.66
CA SER A 92 1.43 -8.29 13.14
C SER A 92 0.06 -7.95 12.56
N VAL A 93 -0.61 -8.90 11.91
CA VAL A 93 -1.85 -8.69 11.17
C VAL A 93 -3.00 -9.40 11.86
N ASP A 94 -4.05 -8.64 12.15
CA ASP A 94 -5.32 -9.20 12.63
C ASP A 94 -5.89 -10.23 11.63
N PRO A 95 -6.42 -11.40 12.07
CA PRO A 95 -6.92 -12.43 11.17
C PRO A 95 -7.99 -11.95 10.18
N GLU A 96 -8.88 -11.04 10.58
CA GLU A 96 -9.93 -10.53 9.71
C GLU A 96 -9.36 -9.54 8.69
N LEU A 97 -8.38 -8.71 9.08
CA LEU A 97 -7.60 -7.91 8.12
C LEU A 97 -6.84 -8.81 7.13
N ALA A 98 -6.22 -9.90 7.59
CA ALA A 98 -5.51 -10.84 6.73
C ALA A 98 -6.46 -11.49 5.71
N LYS A 99 -7.66 -11.86 6.14
CA LYS A 99 -8.72 -12.40 5.26
C LYS A 99 -9.14 -11.40 4.19
N ARG A 100 -9.41 -10.14 4.56
CA ARG A 100 -9.72 -9.06 3.60
C ARG A 100 -8.57 -8.82 2.63
N CYS A 101 -7.33 -8.80 3.12
CA CYS A 101 -6.17 -8.67 2.25
C CYS A 101 -6.06 -9.82 1.24
N TYR A 102 -6.29 -11.06 1.67
CA TYR A 102 -6.26 -12.22 0.76
C TYR A 102 -7.40 -12.15 -0.27
N ALA A 103 -8.62 -11.77 0.16
CA ALA A 103 -9.75 -11.58 -0.74
C ALA A 103 -9.51 -10.47 -1.78
N MET A 104 -8.85 -9.38 -1.37
CA MET A 104 -8.52 -8.24 -2.25
C MET A 104 -7.33 -8.56 -3.17
N PHE A 105 -6.19 -8.99 -2.62
CA PHE A 105 -4.95 -9.07 -3.38
C PHE A 105 -4.64 -10.47 -3.95
N GLY A 106 -5.34 -11.51 -3.49
CA GLY A 106 -5.14 -12.91 -3.94
C GLY A 106 -3.75 -13.49 -3.61
N ARG A 107 -2.94 -12.81 -2.80
CA ARG A 107 -1.56 -13.19 -2.48
C ARG A 107 -1.18 -12.74 -1.06
N PRO A 108 -0.17 -13.38 -0.43
CA PRO A 108 0.40 -12.89 0.82
C PRO A 108 1.13 -11.54 0.62
N PRO A 109 1.27 -10.72 1.68
CA PRO A 109 2.05 -9.48 1.62
C PRO A 109 3.53 -9.79 1.46
N SER A 110 4.27 -8.81 0.93
CA SER A 110 5.73 -8.87 0.88
C SER A 110 6.33 -8.27 2.15
N PRO A 111 7.50 -8.77 2.61
CA PRO A 111 8.26 -8.12 3.66
C PRO A 111 9.01 -6.91 3.08
N PHE A 112 9.05 -5.84 3.86
CA PHE A 112 9.78 -4.61 3.59
C PHE A 112 10.71 -4.33 4.76
N THR A 113 12.00 -4.11 4.47
CA THR A 113 13.00 -3.71 5.46
C THR A 113 13.34 -2.24 5.27
N LEU A 114 13.31 -1.46 6.34
CA LEU A 114 13.69 -0.05 6.28
C LEU A 114 15.19 0.06 6.00
N VAL A 115 15.58 0.95 5.09
CA VAL A 115 16.99 1.29 4.88
C VAL A 115 17.39 2.32 5.93
N GLU A 116 18.41 2.01 6.72
CA GLU A 116 18.95 2.92 7.72
C GLU A 116 19.41 4.25 7.08
N ASP A 117 19.41 5.32 7.88
CA ASP A 117 19.83 6.67 7.47
C ASP A 117 19.03 7.33 6.34
N THR A 118 17.87 6.77 5.96
CA THR A 118 16.98 7.34 4.92
C THR A 118 15.81 8.15 5.46
N GLY A 119 15.84 8.52 6.75
CA GLY A 119 14.77 9.29 7.37
C GLY A 119 13.42 8.55 7.48
N GLY A 120 13.37 7.25 7.18
CA GLY A 120 12.13 6.47 7.19
C GLY A 120 11.42 6.36 5.84
N GLU A 121 12.03 6.88 4.77
CA GLU A 121 11.38 7.01 3.45
C GLU A 121 11.78 5.92 2.47
N THR A 122 12.85 5.16 2.74
CA THR A 122 13.32 4.13 1.80
C THR A 122 13.23 2.74 2.40
N TYR A 123 12.67 1.81 1.63
CA TYR A 123 12.55 0.41 2.01
C TYR A 123 13.17 -0.51 0.94
N VAL A 124 13.56 -1.71 1.36
CA VAL A 124 13.86 -2.83 0.47
C VAL A 124 12.71 -3.81 0.51
N MET A 125 12.06 -4.03 -0.63
CA MET A 125 11.03 -5.04 -0.83
C MET A 125 11.64 -6.32 -1.42
N LYS A 126 11.26 -7.48 -0.89
CA LYS A 126 11.64 -8.78 -1.48
C LYS A 126 10.44 -9.46 -2.15
N VAL A 127 10.50 -9.61 -3.48
CA VAL A 127 9.47 -10.28 -4.28
C VAL A 127 10.10 -11.44 -5.05
N LYS A 128 9.61 -12.67 -4.81
CA LYS A 128 10.08 -13.89 -5.51
C LYS A 128 11.61 -14.05 -5.56
N GLY A 129 12.30 -13.60 -4.51
CA GLY A 129 13.77 -13.69 -4.41
C GLY A 129 14.54 -12.50 -5.00
N LYS A 130 13.90 -11.61 -5.76
CA LYS A 130 14.48 -10.33 -6.21
C LYS A 130 14.24 -9.24 -5.17
N LEU A 131 15.23 -8.37 -4.99
CA LEU A 131 15.15 -7.19 -4.13
C LEU A 131 14.90 -5.96 -4.97
N TYR A 132 14.09 -5.07 -4.45
CA TYR A 132 13.73 -3.79 -5.05
C TYR A 132 13.89 -2.71 -4.00
N ARG A 133 14.58 -1.62 -4.34
CA ARG A 133 14.50 -0.40 -3.56
C ARG A 133 13.12 0.22 -3.82
N VAL A 134 12.49 0.69 -2.76
CA VAL A 134 11.20 1.37 -2.81
C VAL A 134 11.33 2.66 -2.03
N ASP A 135 11.22 3.78 -2.71
CA ASP A 135 11.20 5.10 -2.09
C ASP A 135 9.74 5.51 -1.89
N LEU A 136 9.40 5.88 -0.66
CA LEU A 136 8.11 6.44 -0.30
C LEU A 136 8.12 7.91 -0.69
N VAL A 137 7.13 8.32 -1.45
CA VAL A 137 6.94 9.72 -1.80
C VAL A 137 5.93 10.30 -0.83
N GLU A 138 6.39 11.20 0.04
CA GLU A 138 5.51 11.88 1.00
C GLU A 138 4.42 12.67 0.26
N PHE A 139 3.18 12.51 0.72
CA PHE A 139 2.04 13.20 0.15
C PHE A 139 1.86 14.59 0.79
N MET A 140 2.45 15.63 0.20
CA MET A 140 2.23 17.02 0.66
C MET A 140 0.95 17.70 0.11
N GLN A 141 0.12 17.02 -0.71
CA GLN A 141 -1.04 17.64 -1.40
C GLN A 141 -2.40 17.00 -1.09
N SER A 142 -2.73 16.82 0.19
CA SER A 142 -4.14 16.68 0.63
C SER A 142 -4.64 18.07 1.02
N ASN A 143 -5.01 18.89 0.03
CA ASN A 143 -5.28 20.31 0.27
C ASN A 143 -6.54 20.60 1.12
N THR A 144 -7.25 19.57 1.61
CA THR A 144 -8.37 19.75 2.56
C THR A 144 -8.50 18.56 3.53
N LYS A 145 -7.57 18.47 4.48
CA LYS A 145 -7.78 17.91 5.84
C LYS A 145 -8.22 16.43 5.98
N GLY A 146 -8.00 15.56 5.00
CA GLY A 146 -8.43 14.15 5.06
C GLY A 146 -7.53 13.21 5.87
N ASP A 147 -6.23 13.49 5.99
CA ASP A 147 -5.26 12.45 6.40
C ASP A 147 -4.73 12.60 7.84
N ARG A 148 -5.22 13.59 8.60
CA ARG A 148 -4.95 13.71 10.06
C ARG A 148 -6.03 13.11 10.95
N TYR A 149 -7.22 12.83 10.41
CA TYR A 149 -8.33 12.26 11.15
C TYR A 149 -8.90 11.07 10.37
N PRO A 150 -9.35 10.00 11.05
CA PRO A 150 -9.96 8.87 10.36
C PRO A 150 -11.11 9.38 9.48
N VAL A 151 -11.12 8.94 8.22
CA VAL A 151 -12.23 9.18 7.30
C VAL A 151 -13.49 8.61 7.95
N MET A 152 -14.49 9.46 8.18
CA MET A 152 -15.72 9.10 8.84
C MET A 152 -16.72 8.58 7.80
N LEU A 153 -17.73 7.82 8.24
CA LEU A 153 -18.84 7.35 7.40
C LEU A 153 -19.52 8.48 6.60
N ALA A 154 -19.48 9.71 7.11
CA ALA A 154 -20.04 10.90 6.47
C ALA A 154 -19.27 11.33 5.20
N ASP A 155 -18.00 10.95 5.07
CA ASP A 155 -17.12 11.34 3.96
C ASP A 155 -17.25 10.40 2.75
N ILE A 156 -18.13 9.39 2.85
CA ILE A 156 -18.37 8.39 1.81
C ILE A 156 -19.55 8.81 0.96
N LEU A 157 -19.29 9.03 -0.33
CA LEU A 157 -20.31 9.35 -1.33
C LEU A 157 -21.40 8.27 -1.33
N PRO A 158 -22.69 8.63 -1.42
CA PRO A 158 -23.80 7.68 -1.34
C PRO A 158 -23.65 6.48 -2.28
N GLU A 159 -23.07 6.69 -3.46
CA GLU A 159 -22.90 5.69 -4.50
C GLU A 159 -21.82 4.65 -4.14
N GLN A 160 -20.93 4.94 -3.20
CA GLN A 160 -19.83 4.05 -2.78
C GLN A 160 -20.17 3.22 -1.54
N ARG A 161 -21.29 3.50 -0.87
CA ARG A 161 -21.65 2.84 0.40
C ARG A 161 -21.93 1.35 0.26
N HIS A 162 -22.39 0.92 -0.92
CA HIS A 162 -22.62 -0.50 -1.22
C HIS A 162 -21.34 -1.35 -1.19
N LEU A 163 -20.17 -0.72 -1.28
CA LEU A 163 -18.87 -1.40 -1.17
C LEU A 163 -18.46 -1.70 0.27
N LEU A 164 -19.18 -1.14 1.25
CA LEU A 164 -18.84 -1.26 2.68
C LEU A 164 -19.52 -2.42 3.40
N GLY A 165 -20.55 -3.04 2.79
CA GLY A 165 -21.24 -4.20 3.36
C GLY A 165 -21.82 -3.97 4.77
N LEU A 166 -22.15 -2.72 5.11
CA LEU A 166 -22.85 -2.34 6.35
C LEU A 166 -24.36 -2.56 6.24
#